data_AF-A0A8S1K690-F1
#
_entry.id   AF-A0A8S1K690-F1
#
_cell.length_a   1.000
_cell.length_b   1.000
_cell.length_c   1.000
_cell.angle_alpha   90.00
_cell.angle_beta   90.00
_cell.angle_gamma   90.00
#
_symmetry.space_group_name_H-M   'P 1'
#
loop_
_entity.id
_entity.type
_entity.pdbx_description
1 polymer ?
#
loop_
_entity_poly.entity_id
_entity_poly.type
_entity_poly.pdbx_seq_one_letter_code
_entity_poly.pdbx_strand_id
1 'polypeptide(L)'
;MKSLLLLLFVGVLCQNEVDTVEKLLADLKGASAVELTALNTDYTVSKNLKENIIFNLGKAIQEQNFLCASRDKSVSDRESDIDKTNKFIAYLQRRLVDNARRVETLDNNRCTHSSNYIERVKNDNMTLRLIIFLRNSLQNLDNNQLNRYGAYVEKFLTMYKSAKMSELVELAHEFADTMFIDWTQVTPSSQGNINTVKGQLIEMLDDMERYIREQIKNSQNLEITTGVTLADFKGAIDIENEQINYDLSSEEKNIIKLQEQLVQARLAAVNCRERGVALQQQQQRAIEDLKIEEDQYNKNKARLQEELNLFTDVYRIYSTQVGTSEDKFKQRVDDYVKDKQVESYERSEYSLSDAVRKQVQHE
;
A
#
# COMPACT_ATOMS: atom_id res chain seq x y z
N MET A 1 3.19 50.02 -47.38
CA MET A 1 3.24 51.50 -47.51
C MET A 1 4.43 52.02 -48.31
N LYS A 2 5.69 51.63 -48.03
CA LYS A 2 6.86 52.11 -48.80
C LYS A 2 6.84 51.72 -50.30
N SER A 3 6.29 50.56 -50.64
CA SER A 3 6.14 50.11 -52.05
C SER A 3 5.07 50.88 -52.82
N LEU A 4 4.03 51.36 -52.13
CA LEU A 4 2.90 52.11 -52.71
C LEU A 4 3.34 53.50 -53.18
N LEU A 5 4.25 54.13 -52.44
CA LEU A 5 4.87 55.41 -52.77
C LEU A 5 5.91 55.29 -53.90
N LEU A 6 6.63 54.17 -53.99
CA LEU A 6 7.58 53.95 -55.08
C LEU A 6 6.87 53.68 -56.42
N LEU A 7 5.72 52.98 -56.39
CA LEU A 7 4.94 52.64 -57.59
C LEU A 7 4.19 53.85 -58.17
N LEU A 8 3.69 54.75 -57.31
CA LEU A 8 3.12 56.03 -57.76
C LEU A 8 4.14 56.93 -58.48
N PHE A 9 5.44 56.82 -58.15
CA PHE A 9 6.50 57.59 -58.79
C PHE A 9 6.97 57.03 -60.14
N VAL A 10 6.85 55.72 -60.36
CA VAL A 10 7.26 55.08 -61.63
C VAL A 10 6.16 55.17 -62.70
N GLY A 11 4.90 55.35 -62.31
CA GLY A 11 3.76 55.43 -63.23
C GLY A 11 3.61 56.75 -64.01
N VAL A 12 4.51 57.73 -63.83
CA VAL A 12 4.39 59.08 -64.42
C VAL A 12 5.22 59.24 -65.72
N LEU A 13 5.87 58.18 -66.22
CA LEU A 13 6.91 58.32 -67.27
C LEU A 13 6.72 57.49 -68.56
N CYS A 14 5.62 56.79 -68.82
CA CYS A 14 5.48 55.99 -70.07
C CYS A 14 4.05 55.90 -70.61
N GLN A 15 3.85 56.32 -71.87
CA GLN A 15 2.61 56.23 -72.65
C GLN A 15 2.03 54.80 -72.76
N ASN A 16 1.23 54.39 -71.77
CA ASN A 16 0.16 53.37 -71.72
C ASN A 16 -0.24 53.15 -70.24
N GLU A 17 -0.47 54.24 -69.52
CA GLU A 17 -0.44 54.28 -68.05
C GLU A 17 -1.66 53.60 -67.41
N VAL A 18 -2.81 53.59 -68.10
CA VAL A 18 -4.07 53.09 -67.53
C VAL A 18 -4.15 51.57 -67.51
N ASP A 19 -3.87 50.91 -68.64
CA ASP A 19 -3.80 49.45 -68.72
C ASP A 19 -2.73 48.87 -67.78
N THR A 20 -1.63 49.61 -67.58
CA THR A 20 -0.53 49.21 -66.70
C THR A 20 -0.95 49.27 -65.22
N VAL A 21 -1.66 50.31 -64.80
CA VAL A 21 -2.19 50.45 -63.43
C VAL A 21 -3.32 49.45 -63.17
N GLU A 22 -4.21 49.22 -64.14
CA GLU A 22 -5.27 48.22 -64.04
C GLU A 22 -4.70 46.81 -63.86
N LYS A 23 -3.69 46.46 -64.66
CA LYS A 23 -2.97 45.18 -64.53
C LYS A 23 -2.29 45.05 -63.17
N LEU A 24 -1.65 46.11 -62.67
CA LEU A 24 -0.98 46.09 -61.36
C LEU A 24 -1.98 45.92 -60.21
N LEU A 25 -3.16 46.53 -60.28
CA LEU A 25 -4.24 46.36 -59.30
C LEU A 25 -4.85 44.96 -59.37
N ALA A 26 -4.99 44.38 -60.57
CA ALA A 26 -5.40 43.00 -60.76
C ALA A 26 -4.38 42.01 -60.17
N ASP A 27 -3.09 42.26 -60.39
CA ASP A 27 -1.99 41.44 -59.84
C ASP A 27 -1.95 41.53 -58.30
N LEU A 28 -2.12 42.72 -57.71
CA LEU A 28 -2.18 42.90 -56.25
C LEU A 28 -3.40 42.20 -55.63
N LYS A 29 -4.59 42.33 -56.25
CA LYS A 29 -5.80 41.61 -55.85
C LYS A 29 -5.59 40.09 -55.92
N GLY A 30 -4.99 39.60 -57.01
CA GLY A 30 -4.66 38.20 -57.22
C GLY A 30 -3.68 37.68 -56.17
N ALA A 31 -2.63 38.45 -55.87
CA ALA A 31 -1.63 38.12 -54.85
C ALA A 31 -2.26 37.99 -53.45
N SER A 32 -3.09 38.95 -53.03
CA SER A 32 -3.78 38.87 -51.72
C SER A 32 -4.73 37.68 -51.63
N ALA A 33 -5.41 37.31 -52.72
CA ALA A 33 -6.28 36.14 -52.75
C ALA A 33 -5.50 34.82 -52.63
N VAL A 34 -4.33 34.74 -53.29
CA VAL A 34 -3.41 33.60 -53.17
C VAL A 34 -2.83 33.52 -51.75
N GLU A 35 -2.39 34.64 -51.17
CA GLU A 35 -1.86 34.69 -49.80
C GLU A 35 -2.91 34.28 -48.76
N LEU A 36 -4.16 34.72 -48.92
CA LEU A 36 -5.27 34.29 -48.06
C LEU A 36 -5.54 32.78 -48.17
N THR A 37 -5.46 32.22 -49.38
CA THR A 37 -5.64 30.79 -49.63
C THR A 37 -4.51 29.97 -49.01
N ALA A 38 -3.27 30.45 -49.15
CA ALA A 38 -2.09 29.84 -48.52
C ALA A 38 -2.21 29.86 -46.99
N LEU A 39 -2.55 31.02 -46.40
CA LEU A 39 -2.74 31.16 -44.95
C LEU A 39 -3.80 30.19 -44.41
N ASN A 40 -4.93 30.03 -45.10
CA ASN A 40 -5.98 29.08 -44.71
C ASN A 40 -5.50 27.62 -44.76
N THR A 41 -4.74 27.28 -45.80
CA THR A 41 -4.21 25.92 -45.98
C THR A 41 -3.18 25.61 -44.90
N ASP A 42 -2.22 26.51 -44.68
CA ASP A 42 -1.16 26.36 -43.69
C ASP A 42 -1.74 26.25 -42.27
N TYR A 43 -2.70 27.10 -41.91
CA TYR A 43 -3.36 27.03 -40.62
C TYR A 43 -4.13 25.71 -40.44
N THR A 44 -4.84 25.24 -41.45
CA THR A 44 -5.59 23.97 -41.37
C THR A 44 -4.64 22.80 -41.10
N VAL A 45 -3.50 22.75 -41.78
CA VAL A 45 -2.48 21.72 -41.57
C VAL A 45 -1.89 21.83 -40.16
N SER A 46 -1.48 23.03 -39.73
CA SER A 46 -0.88 23.25 -38.42
C SER A 46 -1.85 22.94 -37.27
N LYS A 47 -3.10 23.39 -37.38
CA LYS A 47 -4.18 23.09 -36.42
C LYS A 47 -4.36 21.59 -36.25
N ASN A 48 -4.50 20.85 -37.34
CA ASN A 48 -4.67 19.39 -37.29
C ASN A 48 -3.48 18.69 -36.60
N LEU A 49 -2.25 19.15 -36.86
CA LEU A 49 -1.04 18.61 -36.21
C LEU A 49 -1.04 18.88 -34.71
N LYS A 50 -1.37 20.11 -34.28
CA LYS A 50 -1.43 20.48 -32.86
C LYS A 50 -2.56 19.77 -32.12
N GLU A 51 -3.75 19.66 -32.72
CA GLU A 51 -4.88 18.91 -32.15
C GLU A 51 -4.52 17.42 -31.97
N ASN A 52 -3.80 16.83 -32.92
CA ASN A 52 -3.31 15.46 -32.81
C ASN A 52 -2.31 15.28 -31.65
N ILE A 53 -1.38 16.23 -31.47
CA ILE A 53 -0.47 16.25 -30.31
C ILE A 53 -1.25 16.31 -28.99
N ILE A 54 -2.22 17.22 -28.87
CA ILE A 54 -3.06 17.37 -27.67
C ILE A 54 -3.82 16.07 -27.37
N PHE A 55 -4.37 15.43 -28.40
CA PHE A 55 -5.09 14.16 -28.29
C PHE A 55 -4.17 13.02 -27.82
N ASN A 56 -2.98 12.90 -28.40
CA ASN A 56 -2.01 11.86 -28.01
C ASN A 56 -1.50 12.07 -26.58
N LEU A 57 -1.26 13.32 -26.16
CA LEU A 57 -0.93 13.64 -24.78
C LEU A 57 -2.09 13.26 -23.83
N GLY A 58 -3.34 13.49 -24.25
CA GLY A 58 -4.52 13.06 -23.50
C GLY A 58 -4.58 11.55 -23.28
N LYS A 59 -4.28 10.75 -24.32
CA LYS A 59 -4.14 9.30 -24.19
C LYS A 59 -3.03 8.90 -23.24
N ALA A 60 -1.84 9.50 -23.40
CA ALA A 60 -0.69 9.22 -22.54
C ALA A 60 -1.00 9.53 -21.06
N ILE A 61 -1.74 10.60 -20.76
CA ILE A 61 -2.20 10.92 -19.41
C ILE A 61 -3.14 9.83 -18.86
N GLN A 62 -4.09 9.34 -19.66
CA GLN A 62 -5.00 8.28 -19.24
C GLN A 62 -4.27 6.97 -18.94
N GLU A 63 -3.37 6.56 -19.83
CA GLU A 63 -2.52 5.39 -19.63
C GLU A 63 -1.65 5.53 -18.37
N GLN A 64 -1.05 6.71 -18.18
CA GLN A 64 -0.25 7.02 -17.00
C GLN A 64 -1.08 6.94 -15.71
N ASN A 65 -2.31 7.45 -15.70
CA ASN A 65 -3.20 7.38 -14.55
C ASN A 65 -3.55 5.93 -14.19
N PHE A 66 -3.82 5.08 -15.18
CA PHE A 66 -4.06 3.65 -14.95
C PHE A 66 -2.83 2.96 -14.34
N LEU A 67 -1.64 3.25 -14.88
CA LEU A 67 -0.38 2.74 -14.34
C LEU A 67 -0.18 3.19 -12.89
N CYS A 68 -0.46 4.46 -12.57
CA CYS A 68 -0.30 4.98 -11.20
C CYS A 68 -1.30 4.35 -10.23
N ALA A 69 -2.55 4.12 -10.63
CA ALA A 69 -3.53 3.39 -9.82
C ALA A 69 -3.06 1.96 -9.50
N SER A 70 -2.43 1.27 -10.46
CA SER A 70 -1.81 -0.04 -10.25
C SER A 70 -0.64 0.02 -9.27
N ARG A 71 0.19 1.07 -9.32
CA ARG A 71 1.28 1.28 -8.35
C ARG A 71 0.77 1.59 -6.95
N ASP A 72 -0.28 2.40 -6.83
CA ASP A 72 -0.93 2.70 -5.56
C ASP A 72 -1.52 1.45 -4.92
N LYS A 73 -2.14 0.57 -5.73
CA LYS A 73 -2.58 -0.75 -5.26
C LYS A 73 -1.41 -1.58 -4.74
N SER A 74 -0.29 -1.62 -5.46
CA SER A 74 0.91 -2.34 -4.98
C SER A 74 1.45 -1.79 -3.65
N VAL A 75 1.31 -0.49 -3.37
CA VAL A 75 1.65 0.09 -2.05
C VAL A 75 0.68 -0.45 -0.99
N SER A 76 -0.63 -0.37 -1.24
CA SER A 76 -1.66 -0.83 -0.32
C SER A 76 -1.56 -2.33 0.00
N ASP A 77 -1.29 -3.17 -1.00
CA ASP A 77 -1.16 -4.62 -0.82
C ASP A 77 0.03 -4.93 0.11
N ARG A 78 1.17 -4.24 -0.07
CA ARG A 78 2.36 -4.38 0.77
C ARG A 78 2.14 -3.89 2.21
N GLU A 79 1.43 -2.79 2.39
CA GLU A 79 1.05 -2.30 3.73
C GLU A 79 0.17 -3.33 4.45
N SER A 80 -0.79 -3.93 3.73
CA SER A 80 -1.63 -5.02 4.25
C SER A 80 -0.79 -6.24 4.65
N ASP A 81 0.18 -6.65 3.83
CA ASP A 81 1.01 -7.81 4.14
C ASP A 81 1.92 -7.56 5.35
N ILE A 82 2.48 -6.35 5.49
CA ILE A 82 3.22 -5.94 6.70
C ILE A 82 2.32 -6.01 7.94
N ASP A 83 1.08 -5.52 7.87
CA ASP A 83 0.13 -5.59 8.99
C ASP A 83 -0.20 -7.04 9.39
N LYS A 84 -0.45 -7.92 8.41
CA LYS A 84 -0.68 -9.35 8.67
C LYS A 84 0.52 -10.01 9.34
N THR A 85 1.73 -9.75 8.83
CA THR A 85 2.95 -10.32 9.42
C THR A 85 3.17 -9.80 10.84
N ASN A 86 2.98 -8.50 11.10
CA ASN A 86 3.09 -7.95 12.45
C ASN A 86 2.08 -8.57 13.42
N LYS A 87 0.84 -8.82 12.97
CA LYS A 87 -0.18 -9.52 13.79
C LYS A 87 0.24 -10.95 14.10
N PHE A 88 0.84 -11.65 13.16
CA PHE A 88 1.33 -13.01 13.37
C PHE A 88 2.52 -13.05 14.34
N ILE A 89 3.48 -12.13 14.21
CA ILE A 89 4.57 -11.93 15.19
C ILE A 89 4.01 -11.70 16.59
N ALA A 90 3.03 -10.80 16.73
CA ALA A 90 2.41 -10.52 18.02
C ALA A 90 1.68 -11.75 18.61
N TYR A 91 1.05 -12.57 17.77
CA TYR A 91 0.45 -13.85 18.17
C TYR A 91 1.51 -14.80 18.71
N LEU A 92 2.63 -14.99 17.99
CA LEU A 92 3.74 -15.85 18.40
C LEU A 92 4.37 -15.39 19.73
N GLN A 93 4.60 -14.08 19.90
CA GLN A 93 5.11 -13.51 21.14
C GLN A 93 4.17 -13.77 22.33
N ARG A 94 2.86 -13.61 22.15
CA ARG A 94 1.88 -13.95 23.18
C ARG A 94 1.90 -15.44 23.51
N ARG A 95 2.05 -16.29 22.50
CA ARG A 95 2.10 -17.75 22.68
C ARG A 95 3.28 -18.18 23.56
N LEU A 96 4.45 -17.57 23.40
CA LEU A 96 5.61 -17.81 24.28
C LEU A 96 5.30 -17.45 25.74
N VAL A 97 4.68 -16.30 25.98
CA VAL A 97 4.30 -15.85 27.33
C VAL A 97 3.26 -16.79 27.95
N ASP A 98 2.26 -17.21 27.18
CA ASP A 98 1.23 -18.15 27.65
C ASP A 98 1.84 -19.51 27.96
N ASN A 99 2.79 -19.99 27.15
CA ASN A 99 3.51 -21.24 27.41
C ASN A 99 4.32 -21.18 28.71
N ALA A 100 5.05 -20.09 28.95
CA ALA A 100 5.77 -19.87 30.21
C ALA A 100 4.82 -19.91 31.42
N ARG A 101 3.67 -19.22 31.34
CA ARG A 101 2.65 -19.22 32.41
C ARG A 101 2.05 -20.60 32.65
N ARG A 102 1.81 -21.39 31.60
CA ARG A 102 1.28 -22.77 31.72
C ARG A 102 2.26 -23.66 32.46
N VAL A 103 3.54 -23.59 32.11
CA VAL A 103 4.60 -24.34 32.79
C VAL A 103 4.70 -23.94 34.26
N GLU A 104 4.76 -22.63 34.55
CA GLU A 104 4.81 -22.10 35.92
C GLU A 104 3.63 -22.57 36.77
N THR A 105 2.41 -22.52 36.21
CA THR A 105 1.20 -22.99 36.91
C THR A 105 1.29 -24.47 37.26
N LEU A 106 1.76 -25.29 36.32
CA LEU A 106 1.93 -26.72 36.54
C LEU A 106 3.04 -27.05 37.54
N ASP A 107 4.13 -26.28 37.53
CA ASP A 107 5.21 -26.41 38.52
C ASP A 107 4.72 -26.09 39.94
N ASN A 108 3.96 -25.01 40.11
CA ASN A 108 3.38 -24.65 41.41
C ASN A 108 2.41 -25.72 41.92
N ASN A 109 1.55 -26.22 41.02
CA ASN A 109 0.65 -27.33 41.33
C ASN A 109 1.45 -28.58 41.71
N ARG A 110 2.54 -28.87 41.00
CA ARG A 110 3.40 -30.01 41.27
C ARG A 110 4.05 -29.92 42.65
N CYS A 111 4.62 -28.77 43.00
CA CYS A 111 5.21 -28.55 44.33
C CYS A 111 4.18 -28.82 45.44
N THR A 112 2.95 -28.35 45.26
CA THR A 112 1.85 -28.58 46.22
C THR A 112 1.50 -30.07 46.30
N HIS A 113 1.35 -30.75 45.15
CA HIS A 113 1.05 -32.19 45.11
C HIS A 113 2.16 -33.03 45.74
N SER A 114 3.43 -32.75 45.44
CA SER A 114 4.57 -33.46 46.02
C SER A 114 4.66 -33.24 47.53
N SER A 115 4.37 -32.04 48.03
CA SER A 115 4.29 -31.77 49.48
C SER A 115 3.21 -32.63 50.15
N ASN A 116 2.01 -32.65 49.58
CA ASN A 116 0.89 -33.46 50.09
C ASN A 116 1.20 -34.97 50.04
N TYR A 117 1.89 -35.42 48.99
CA TYR A 117 2.35 -36.80 48.86
C TYR A 117 3.36 -37.18 49.95
N ILE A 118 4.38 -36.34 50.20
CA ILE A 118 5.38 -36.57 51.25
C ILE A 118 4.71 -36.66 52.62
N GLU A 119 3.79 -35.75 52.91
CA GLU A 119 3.04 -35.74 54.16
C GLU A 119 2.20 -37.02 54.32
N ARG A 120 1.47 -37.42 53.27
CA ARG A 120 0.70 -38.66 53.28
C ARG A 120 1.56 -39.88 53.52
N VAL A 121 2.68 -40.04 52.80
CA VAL A 121 3.58 -41.19 52.96
C VAL A 121 4.22 -41.21 54.35
N LYS A 122 4.56 -40.05 54.91
CA LYS A 122 5.05 -39.95 56.30
C LYS A 122 3.98 -40.47 57.28
N ASN A 123 2.73 -40.04 57.09
CA ASN A 123 1.61 -40.42 57.93
C ASN A 123 1.31 -41.92 57.81
N ASP A 124 1.22 -42.45 56.59
CA ASP A 124 0.98 -43.86 56.33
C ASP A 124 2.07 -44.76 56.94
N ASN A 125 3.35 -44.36 56.80
CA ASN A 125 4.45 -45.09 57.43
C ASN A 125 4.39 -45.07 58.96
N MET A 126 3.94 -43.97 59.55
CA MET A 126 3.77 -43.89 60.99
C MET A 126 2.63 -44.78 61.47
N THR A 127 1.50 -44.81 60.76
CA THR A 127 0.40 -45.76 61.03
C THR A 127 0.87 -47.20 60.94
N LEU A 128 1.66 -47.55 59.91
CA LEU A 128 2.24 -48.90 59.77
C LEU A 128 3.12 -49.28 60.97
N ARG A 129 3.95 -48.36 61.47
CA ARG A 129 4.77 -48.59 62.68
C ARG A 129 3.90 -48.85 63.90
N LEU A 130 2.82 -48.08 64.06
CA LEU A 130 1.88 -48.26 65.17
C LEU A 130 1.12 -49.59 65.06
N ILE A 131 0.73 -50.01 63.85
CA ILE A 131 0.13 -51.33 63.61
C ILE A 131 1.10 -52.46 64.01
N ILE A 132 2.37 -52.39 63.58
CA ILE A 132 3.39 -53.38 63.96
C ILE A 132 3.55 -53.44 65.48
N PHE A 133 3.62 -52.28 66.13
CA PHE A 133 3.73 -52.18 67.58
C PHE A 133 2.51 -52.77 68.29
N LEU A 134 1.29 -52.38 67.89
CA LEU A 134 0.05 -52.93 68.43
C LEU A 134 0.00 -54.46 68.26
N ARG A 135 0.35 -54.99 67.09
CA ARG A 135 0.41 -56.43 66.81
C ARG A 135 1.38 -57.14 67.76
N ASN A 136 2.58 -56.61 67.96
CA ASN A 136 3.58 -57.17 68.87
C ASN A 136 3.11 -57.13 70.33
N SER A 137 2.46 -56.05 70.75
CA SER A 137 1.90 -55.93 72.10
C SER A 137 0.80 -56.96 72.34
N LEU A 138 -0.09 -57.19 71.37
CA LEU A 138 -1.19 -58.17 71.46
C LEU A 138 -0.72 -59.61 71.68
N GLN A 139 0.42 -59.98 71.08
CA GLN A 139 1.02 -61.31 71.22
C GLN A 139 1.51 -61.58 72.65
N ASN A 140 1.81 -60.53 73.43
CA ASN A 140 2.39 -60.62 74.77
C ASN A 140 1.38 -60.38 75.92
N LEU A 141 0.07 -60.25 75.63
CA LEU A 141 -0.95 -59.93 76.65
C LEU A 141 -1.48 -61.13 77.44
N ASP A 142 -1.72 -60.92 78.74
CA ASP A 142 -2.56 -61.78 79.59
C ASP A 142 -4.07 -61.46 79.49
N ASN A 143 -4.91 -62.22 80.21
CA ASN A 143 -6.36 -62.11 80.18
C ASN A 143 -6.91 -60.79 80.77
N ASN A 144 -6.24 -60.19 81.76
CA ASN A 144 -6.71 -58.99 82.45
C ASN A 144 -6.33 -57.70 81.68
N GLN A 145 -5.29 -57.77 80.84
CA GLN A 145 -4.80 -56.66 80.03
C GLN A 145 -5.54 -56.50 78.69
N LEU A 146 -6.31 -57.52 78.26
CA LEU A 146 -7.01 -57.53 76.97
C LEU A 146 -8.03 -56.39 76.83
N ASN A 147 -8.77 -56.07 77.90
CA ASN A 147 -9.79 -55.02 77.89
C ASN A 147 -9.17 -53.62 77.74
N ARG A 148 -8.04 -53.37 78.41
CA ARG A 148 -7.30 -52.10 78.26
C ARG A 148 -6.72 -51.97 76.87
N TYR A 149 -6.18 -53.06 76.32
CA TYR A 149 -5.68 -53.11 74.96
C TYR A 149 -6.78 -52.84 73.92
N GLY A 150 -7.97 -53.42 74.08
CA GLY A 150 -9.12 -53.15 73.21
C GLY A 150 -9.49 -51.67 73.16
N ALA A 151 -9.50 -50.98 74.30
CA ALA A 151 -9.75 -49.54 74.35
C ALA A 151 -8.68 -48.71 73.61
N TYR A 152 -7.41 -49.12 73.67
CA TYR A 152 -6.34 -48.47 72.91
C TYR A 152 -6.47 -48.70 71.41
N VAL A 153 -6.84 -49.91 70.98
CA VAL A 153 -7.12 -50.20 69.57
C VAL A 153 -8.33 -49.40 69.08
N GLU A 154 -9.39 -49.27 69.88
CA GLU A 154 -10.56 -48.46 69.54
C GLU A 154 -10.24 -46.95 69.44
N LYS A 155 -9.40 -46.43 70.35
CA LYS A 155 -8.89 -45.05 70.30
C LYS A 155 -8.03 -44.84 69.05
N PHE A 156 -7.13 -45.78 68.73
CA PHE A 156 -6.35 -45.79 67.49
C PHE A 156 -7.25 -45.77 66.25
N LEU A 157 -8.25 -46.67 66.18
CA LEU A 157 -9.18 -46.74 65.04
C LEU A 157 -9.99 -45.45 64.89
N THR A 158 -10.43 -44.85 66.00
CA THR A 158 -11.16 -43.58 65.99
C THR A 158 -10.28 -42.45 65.48
N MET A 159 -9.04 -42.34 65.98
CA MET A 159 -8.07 -41.32 65.55
C MET A 159 -7.65 -41.51 64.09
N TYR A 160 -7.46 -42.74 63.65
CA TYR A 160 -7.16 -43.08 62.25
C TYR A 160 -8.34 -42.71 61.32
N LYS A 161 -9.57 -43.11 61.67
CA LYS A 161 -10.78 -42.77 60.89
C LYS A 161 -11.07 -41.27 60.84
N SER A 162 -10.68 -40.53 61.87
CA SER A 162 -10.85 -39.07 61.95
C SER A 162 -9.64 -38.27 61.43
N ALA A 163 -8.64 -38.95 60.85
CA ALA A 163 -7.41 -38.36 60.31
C ALA A 163 -6.61 -37.49 61.31
N LYS A 164 -6.74 -37.77 62.61
CA LYS A 164 -6.08 -37.03 63.71
C LYS A 164 -4.66 -37.56 63.94
N MET A 165 -3.76 -37.29 63.00
CA MET A 165 -2.43 -37.92 62.95
C MET A 165 -1.49 -37.50 64.09
N SER A 166 -1.56 -36.25 64.56
CA SER A 166 -0.79 -35.79 65.74
C SER A 166 -1.19 -36.55 67.00
N GLU A 167 -2.48 -36.86 67.15
CA GLU A 167 -3.01 -37.61 68.30
C GLU A 167 -2.59 -39.10 68.24
N LEU A 168 -2.34 -39.65 67.04
CA LEU A 168 -1.77 -40.99 66.88
C LEU A 168 -0.32 -41.09 67.40
N VAL A 169 0.46 -40.00 67.28
CA VAL A 169 1.82 -39.90 67.84
C VAL A 169 1.76 -39.93 69.36
N GLU A 170 0.87 -39.14 69.95
CA GLU A 170 0.67 -39.06 71.39
C GLU A 170 0.15 -40.38 71.96
N LEU A 171 -0.77 -41.05 71.25
CA LEU A 171 -1.26 -42.38 71.60
C LEU A 171 -0.14 -43.42 71.64
N ALA A 172 0.82 -43.36 70.70
CA ALA A 172 1.97 -44.26 70.69
C ALA A 172 2.90 -44.05 71.91
N HIS A 173 3.07 -42.80 72.36
CA HIS A 173 3.85 -42.48 73.56
C HIS A 173 3.11 -42.90 74.85
N GLU A 174 1.82 -42.57 74.95
CA GLU A 174 0.94 -42.95 76.07
C GLU A 174 0.91 -44.47 76.26
N PHE A 175 0.84 -45.22 75.16
CA PHE A 175 0.86 -46.68 75.22
C PHE A 175 2.23 -47.23 75.63
N ALA A 176 3.33 -46.65 75.13
CA ALA A 176 4.68 -47.06 75.51
C ALA A 176 4.96 -46.83 77.00
N ASP A 177 4.50 -45.70 77.56
CA ASP A 177 4.69 -45.34 78.97
C ASP A 177 3.84 -46.18 79.92
N THR A 178 2.66 -46.64 79.48
CA THR A 178 1.72 -47.41 80.32
C THR A 178 1.98 -48.93 80.34
N MET A 179 2.90 -49.44 79.52
CA MET A 179 3.22 -50.87 79.41
C MET A 179 4.45 -51.34 80.22
N PHE A 180 4.97 -50.54 81.16
CA PHE A 180 5.97 -51.02 82.13
C PHE A 180 5.30 -52.03 83.09
N ILE A 181 5.36 -53.32 82.74
CA ILE A 181 4.68 -54.40 83.47
C ILE A 181 5.52 -54.84 84.67
N ASP A 182 4.95 -54.76 85.88
CA ASP A 182 5.35 -55.57 87.03
C ASP A 182 4.76 -56.97 86.87
N TRP A 183 5.65 -57.95 86.66
CA TRP A 183 5.35 -59.32 86.30
C TRP A 183 4.81 -60.18 87.46
N THR A 184 4.63 -59.62 88.66
CA THR A 184 4.30 -60.39 89.86
C THR A 184 2.80 -60.66 90.09
N GLN A 185 1.90 -60.20 89.21
CA GLN A 185 0.44 -60.18 89.46
C GLN A 185 -0.42 -61.01 88.50
N VAL A 186 0.06 -62.17 88.00
CA VAL A 186 -0.73 -63.00 87.06
C VAL A 186 -1.21 -64.30 87.72
N THR A 187 -2.54 -64.50 87.78
CA THR A 187 -3.18 -65.81 88.03
C THR A 187 -4.00 -66.24 86.82
N PRO A 188 -4.03 -67.55 86.48
CA PRO A 188 -4.67 -68.03 85.26
C PRO A 188 -6.14 -68.38 85.49
N SER A 189 -7.07 -67.76 84.75
CA SER A 189 -8.36 -68.41 84.47
C SER A 189 -9.03 -67.88 83.19
N SER A 190 -9.63 -68.82 82.45
CA SER A 190 -10.43 -68.72 81.21
C SER A 190 -9.69 -68.50 79.87
N GLN A 191 -9.30 -69.60 79.22
CA GLN A 191 -8.61 -69.63 77.92
C GLN A 191 -9.54 -69.82 76.69
N GLY A 192 -10.87 -69.78 76.85
CA GLY A 192 -11.82 -70.18 75.80
C GLY A 192 -12.29 -69.12 74.79
N ASN A 193 -12.14 -67.82 75.07
CA ASN A 193 -12.68 -66.74 74.21
C ASN A 193 -11.60 -65.76 73.71
N ILE A 194 -10.42 -65.81 74.34
CA ILE A 194 -9.40 -64.77 74.17
C ILE A 194 -8.58 -65.00 72.91
N ASN A 195 -8.33 -66.24 72.53
CA ASN A 195 -7.65 -66.56 71.29
C ASN A 195 -8.47 -66.13 70.06
N THR A 196 -9.80 -66.19 70.13
CA THR A 196 -10.71 -65.71 69.07
C THR A 196 -10.67 -64.19 68.94
N VAL A 197 -10.75 -63.45 70.05
CA VAL A 197 -10.66 -61.98 70.05
C VAL A 197 -9.27 -61.50 69.60
N LYS A 198 -8.20 -62.15 70.07
CA LYS A 198 -6.84 -61.88 69.58
C LYS A 198 -6.74 -62.13 68.08
N GLY A 199 -7.32 -63.23 67.57
CA GLY A 199 -7.36 -63.53 66.14
C GLY A 199 -8.05 -62.45 65.31
N GLN A 200 -9.23 -61.99 65.74
CA GLN A 200 -9.98 -60.92 65.05
C GLN A 200 -9.24 -59.58 65.04
N LEU A 201 -8.58 -59.23 66.15
CA LEU A 201 -7.78 -58.00 66.23
C LEU A 201 -6.54 -58.07 65.33
N ILE A 202 -5.90 -59.23 65.23
CA ILE A 202 -4.78 -59.45 64.31
C ILE A 202 -5.25 -59.33 62.86
N GLU A 203 -6.35 -59.99 62.48
CA GLU A 203 -6.91 -59.94 61.12
C GLU A 203 -7.25 -58.50 60.72
N MET A 204 -7.84 -57.72 61.62
CA MET A 204 -8.11 -56.30 61.39
C MET A 204 -6.83 -55.47 61.21
N LEU A 205 -5.80 -55.69 62.03
CA LEU A 205 -4.52 -55.01 61.90
C LEU A 205 -3.80 -55.39 60.59
N ASP A 206 -3.92 -56.65 60.16
CA ASP A 206 -3.38 -57.15 58.89
C ASP A 206 -4.10 -56.54 57.68
N ASP A 207 -5.43 -56.44 57.73
CA ASP A 207 -6.24 -55.78 56.72
C ASP A 207 -5.90 -54.29 56.60
N MET A 208 -5.72 -53.60 57.73
CA MET A 208 -5.28 -52.20 57.75
C MET A 208 -3.87 -52.04 57.19
N GLU A 209 -2.93 -52.91 57.57
CA GLU A 209 -1.58 -52.89 57.02
C GLU A 209 -1.59 -53.10 55.51
N ARG A 210 -2.35 -54.10 55.01
CA ARG A 210 -2.48 -54.35 53.57
C ARG A 210 -3.03 -53.14 52.84
N TYR A 211 -4.10 -52.54 53.38
CA TYR A 211 -4.71 -51.33 52.81
C TYR A 211 -3.71 -50.16 52.75
N ILE A 212 -3.00 -49.88 53.85
CA ILE A 212 -2.06 -48.76 53.90
C ILE A 212 -0.87 -48.99 52.95
N ARG A 213 -0.34 -50.23 52.89
CA ARG A 213 0.73 -50.58 51.93
C ARG A 213 0.29 -50.39 50.48
N GLU A 214 -0.96 -50.75 50.17
CA GLU A 214 -1.55 -50.51 48.85
C GLU A 214 -1.72 -49.01 48.55
N GLN A 215 -2.18 -48.22 49.53
CA GLN A 215 -2.29 -46.76 49.39
C GLN A 215 -0.94 -46.08 49.15
N ILE A 216 0.12 -46.50 49.87
CA ILE A 216 1.48 -46.00 49.63
C ILE A 216 1.91 -46.31 48.20
N LYS A 217 1.74 -47.55 47.75
CA LYS A 217 2.11 -47.98 46.39
C LYS A 217 1.35 -47.19 45.32
N ASN A 218 0.03 -47.01 45.51
CA ASN A 218 -0.80 -46.24 44.59
C ASN A 218 -0.39 -44.77 44.56
N SER A 219 -0.09 -44.18 45.71
CA SER A 219 0.38 -42.80 45.82
C SER A 219 1.75 -42.61 45.18
N GLN A 220 2.67 -43.58 45.35
CA GLN A 220 3.98 -43.61 44.69
C GLN A 220 3.85 -43.66 43.17
N ASN A 221 3.01 -44.57 42.65
CA ASN A 221 2.77 -44.68 41.22
C ASN A 221 2.16 -43.39 40.65
N LEU A 222 1.19 -42.80 41.35
CA LEU A 222 0.60 -41.51 40.96
C LEU A 222 1.65 -40.39 40.92
N GLU A 223 2.53 -40.33 41.92
CA GLU A 223 3.62 -39.35 41.99
C GLU A 223 4.58 -39.50 40.80
N ILE A 224 4.93 -40.74 40.43
CA ILE A 224 5.78 -41.01 39.28
C ILE A 224 5.07 -40.61 37.99
N THR A 225 3.83 -41.08 37.77
CA THR A 225 3.07 -40.80 36.54
C THR A 225 2.87 -39.31 36.32
N THR A 226 2.46 -38.57 37.35
CA THR A 226 2.26 -37.13 37.26
C THR A 226 3.57 -36.37 37.01
N GLY A 227 4.68 -36.82 37.61
CA GLY A 227 6.02 -36.28 37.35
C GLY A 227 6.47 -36.49 35.90
N VAL A 228 6.28 -37.69 35.35
CA VAL A 228 6.58 -38.01 33.95
C VAL A 228 5.71 -37.18 33.01
N THR A 229 4.41 -37.09 33.25
CA THR A 229 3.50 -36.29 32.42
C THR A 229 3.88 -34.80 32.40
N LEU A 230 4.34 -34.25 33.54
CA LEU A 230 4.83 -32.87 33.58
C LEU A 230 6.13 -32.70 32.79
N ALA A 231 7.07 -33.65 32.90
CA ALA A 231 8.31 -33.62 32.13
C ALA A 231 8.04 -33.69 30.62
N ASP A 232 7.14 -34.59 30.18
CA ASP A 232 6.72 -34.70 28.78
C ASP A 232 6.06 -33.41 28.29
N PHE A 233 5.19 -32.82 29.11
CA PHE A 233 4.55 -31.54 28.79
C PHE A 233 5.59 -30.41 28.65
N LYS A 234 6.55 -30.33 29.56
CA LYS A 234 7.66 -29.35 29.48
C LYS A 234 8.47 -29.54 28.21
N GLY A 235 8.85 -30.77 27.89
CA GLY A 235 9.58 -31.07 26.65
C GLY A 235 8.79 -30.67 25.39
N ALA A 236 7.48 -30.90 25.37
CA ALA A 236 6.63 -30.46 24.27
C ALA A 236 6.56 -28.92 24.16
N ILE A 237 6.50 -28.21 25.29
CA ILE A 237 6.53 -26.75 25.33
C ILE A 237 7.89 -26.20 24.88
N ASP A 238 8.99 -26.84 25.26
CA ASP A 238 10.34 -26.44 24.83
C ASP A 238 10.49 -26.57 23.31
N ILE A 239 10.03 -27.68 22.73
CA ILE A 239 10.00 -27.88 21.27
C ILE A 239 9.09 -26.84 20.59
N GLU A 240 7.90 -26.58 21.13
CA GLU A 240 6.99 -25.54 20.59
C GLU A 240 7.67 -24.16 20.65
N ASN A 241 8.34 -23.83 21.75
CA ASN A 241 9.03 -22.56 21.92
C ASN A 241 10.25 -22.41 20.98
N GLU A 242 11.01 -23.48 20.75
CA GLU A 242 12.09 -23.49 19.74
C GLU A 242 11.55 -23.19 18.35
N GLN A 243 10.45 -23.86 17.96
CA GLN A 243 9.78 -23.60 16.68
C GLN A 243 9.25 -22.16 16.59
N ILE A 244 8.59 -21.67 17.65
CA ILE A 244 8.09 -20.29 17.69
C ILE A 244 9.24 -19.28 17.55
N ASN A 245 10.37 -19.50 18.22
CA ASN A 245 11.54 -18.62 18.11
C ASN A 245 12.15 -18.63 16.70
N TYR A 246 12.18 -19.80 16.05
CA TYR A 246 12.58 -19.91 14.66
C TYR A 246 11.64 -19.12 13.73
N ASP A 247 10.32 -19.30 13.90
CA ASP A 247 9.31 -18.61 13.11
C ASP A 247 9.36 -17.09 13.33
N LEU A 248 9.54 -16.64 14.58
CA LEU A 248 9.73 -15.22 14.92
C LEU A 248 10.94 -14.63 14.17
N SER A 249 12.10 -15.29 14.22
CA SER A 249 13.29 -14.80 13.51
C SER A 249 13.09 -14.76 11.99
N SER A 250 12.36 -15.73 11.45
CA SER A 250 12.00 -15.76 10.03
C SER A 250 11.10 -14.60 9.65
N GLU A 251 10.05 -14.35 10.42
CA GLU A 251 9.08 -13.28 10.15
C GLU A 251 9.64 -11.88 10.40
N GLU A 252 10.54 -11.71 11.38
CA GLU A 252 11.27 -10.45 11.57
C GLU A 252 12.12 -10.09 10.33
N LYS A 253 12.80 -11.08 9.74
CA LYS A 253 13.51 -10.89 8.46
C LYS A 253 12.56 -10.62 7.31
N ASN A 254 11.38 -11.24 7.31
CA ASN A 254 10.35 -11.03 6.31
C ASN A 254 9.80 -9.58 6.38
N ILE A 255 9.56 -9.04 7.57
CA ILE A 255 9.17 -7.64 7.78
C ILE A 255 10.18 -6.68 7.17
N ILE A 256 11.48 -6.88 7.42
CA ILE A 256 12.53 -6.03 6.85
C ILE A 256 12.44 -6.02 5.32
N LYS A 257 12.33 -7.21 4.69
CA LYS A 257 12.16 -7.33 3.24
C LYS A 257 10.90 -6.64 2.74
N LEU A 258 9.76 -6.82 3.42
CA LEU A 258 8.50 -6.19 3.04
C LEU A 258 8.58 -4.66 3.16
N GLN A 259 9.24 -4.13 4.20
CA GLN A 259 9.46 -2.71 4.39
C GLN A 259 10.34 -2.11 3.28
N GLU A 260 11.45 -2.77 2.92
CA GLU A 260 12.29 -2.36 1.79
C GLU A 260 11.49 -2.32 0.49
N GLN A 261 10.69 -3.36 0.23
CA GLN A 261 9.87 -3.40 -0.97
C GLN A 261 8.74 -2.36 -0.95
N LEU A 262 8.19 -2.02 0.22
CA LEU A 262 7.21 -0.94 0.37
C LEU A 262 7.83 0.41 0.04
N VAL A 263 9.06 0.68 0.49
CA VAL A 263 9.79 1.91 0.14
C VAL A 263 9.95 2.02 -1.37
N GLN A 264 10.36 0.94 -2.05
CA GLN A 264 10.48 0.91 -3.51
C GLN A 264 9.13 1.11 -4.21
N ALA A 265 8.06 0.50 -3.71
CA ALA A 265 6.72 0.68 -4.26
C ALA A 265 6.23 2.12 -4.12
N ARG A 266 6.46 2.76 -2.97
CA ARG A 266 6.12 4.17 -2.72
C ARG A 266 6.91 5.10 -3.64
N LEU A 267 8.21 4.86 -3.81
CA LEU A 267 9.03 5.64 -4.73
C LEU A 267 8.52 5.50 -6.18
N ALA A 268 8.20 4.29 -6.61
CA ALA A 268 7.63 4.05 -7.94
C ALA A 268 6.27 4.76 -8.14
N ALA A 269 5.42 4.79 -7.12
CA ALA A 269 4.14 5.50 -7.16
C ALA A 269 4.33 7.03 -7.25
N VAL A 270 5.24 7.60 -6.46
CA VAL A 270 5.59 9.03 -6.52
C VAL A 270 6.12 9.40 -7.90
N ASN A 271 7.12 8.68 -8.40
CA ASN A 271 7.70 8.91 -9.73
C ASN A 271 6.64 8.78 -10.85
N CYS A 272 5.67 7.88 -10.68
CA CYS A 272 4.55 7.74 -11.60
C CYS A 272 3.69 9.01 -11.64
N ARG A 273 3.33 9.55 -10.47
CA ARG A 273 2.52 10.76 -10.36
C ARG A 273 3.25 11.99 -10.91
N GLU A 274 4.55 12.12 -10.64
CA GLU A 274 5.37 13.20 -11.19
C GLU A 274 5.37 13.20 -12.72
N ARG A 275 5.50 12.02 -13.35
CA ARG A 275 5.36 11.90 -14.81
C ARG A 275 3.96 12.28 -15.29
N GLY A 276 2.92 11.92 -14.56
CA GLY A 276 1.55 12.34 -14.85
C GLY A 276 1.39 13.86 -14.86
N VAL A 277 1.95 14.54 -13.86
CA VAL A 277 1.97 16.02 -13.78
C VAL A 277 2.74 16.63 -14.95
N ALA A 278 3.90 16.06 -15.31
CA ALA A 278 4.69 16.54 -16.44
C ALA A 278 3.92 16.43 -17.77
N LEU A 279 3.21 15.32 -18.00
CA LEU A 279 2.35 15.13 -19.18
C LEU A 279 1.19 16.13 -19.21
N GLN A 280 0.53 16.36 -18.07
CA GLN A 280 -0.53 17.37 -17.94
C GLN A 280 -0.02 18.77 -18.28
N GLN A 281 1.16 19.15 -17.79
CA GLN A 281 1.78 20.43 -18.12
C GLN A 281 2.14 20.54 -19.62
N GLN A 282 2.62 19.45 -20.23
CA GLN A 282 2.88 19.43 -21.67
C GLN A 282 1.59 19.59 -22.49
N GLN A 283 0.51 18.92 -22.09
CA GLN A 283 -0.78 19.05 -22.76
C GLN A 283 -1.32 20.48 -22.63
N GLN A 284 -1.23 21.08 -21.45
CA GLN A 284 -1.67 22.45 -21.22
C GLN A 284 -0.91 23.45 -22.11
N ARG A 285 0.42 23.30 -22.21
CA ARG A 285 1.23 24.11 -23.13
C ARG A 285 0.82 23.92 -24.59
N ALA A 286 0.55 22.70 -25.03
CA ALA A 286 0.12 22.44 -26.40
C ALA A 286 -1.26 23.07 -26.71
N ILE A 287 -2.18 23.07 -25.75
CA ILE A 287 -3.48 23.75 -25.86
C ILE A 287 -3.30 25.27 -25.96
N GLU A 288 -2.43 25.85 -25.12
CA GLU A 288 -2.12 27.28 -25.15
C GLU A 288 -1.46 27.69 -26.47
N ASP A 289 -0.52 26.89 -26.97
CA ASP A 289 0.14 27.12 -28.26
C ASP A 289 -0.86 27.09 -29.44
N LEU A 290 -1.81 26.16 -29.44
CA LEU A 290 -2.87 26.12 -30.45
C LEU A 290 -3.74 27.38 -30.40
N LYS A 291 -4.09 27.84 -29.19
CA LYS A 291 -4.87 29.06 -29.02
C LYS A 291 -4.14 30.31 -29.51
N ILE A 292 -2.85 30.42 -29.21
CA ILE A 292 -2.02 31.54 -29.70
C ILE A 292 -1.97 31.56 -31.23
N GLU A 293 -1.81 30.39 -31.85
CA GLU A 293 -1.80 30.28 -33.31
C GLU A 293 -3.16 30.61 -33.93
N GLU A 294 -4.27 30.16 -33.32
CA GLU A 294 -5.62 30.50 -33.75
C GLU A 294 -5.86 32.02 -33.70
N ASP A 295 -5.45 32.68 -32.62
CA ASP A 295 -5.53 34.14 -32.49
C ASP A 295 -4.69 34.86 -33.56
N GLN A 296 -3.48 34.36 -33.86
CA GLN A 296 -2.59 34.91 -34.88
C GLN A 296 -3.17 34.72 -36.30
N TYR A 297 -3.68 33.53 -36.60
CA TYR A 297 -4.35 33.20 -37.85
C TYR A 297 -5.56 34.12 -38.08
N ASN A 298 -6.43 34.27 -37.07
CA ASN A 298 -7.62 35.11 -37.18
C ASN A 298 -7.27 36.58 -37.45
N LYS A 299 -6.22 37.12 -36.80
CA LYS A 299 -5.70 38.47 -37.08
C LYS A 299 -5.19 38.60 -38.51
N ASN A 300 -4.36 37.66 -38.97
CA ASN A 300 -3.78 37.70 -40.31
C ASN A 300 -4.85 37.54 -41.41
N LYS A 301 -5.83 36.67 -41.17
CA LYS A 301 -6.97 36.47 -42.05
C LYS A 301 -7.80 37.74 -42.18
N ALA A 302 -8.12 38.39 -41.06
CA ALA A 302 -8.87 39.66 -41.08
C ALA A 302 -8.12 40.75 -41.87
N ARG A 303 -6.80 40.89 -41.63
CA ARG A 303 -5.94 41.83 -42.35
C ARG A 303 -5.93 41.57 -43.87
N LEU A 304 -5.70 40.32 -44.29
CA LEU A 304 -5.65 39.97 -45.72
C LEU A 304 -7.02 40.10 -46.38
N GLN A 305 -8.10 39.82 -45.66
CA GLN A 305 -9.46 40.02 -46.16
C GLN A 305 -9.77 41.51 -46.37
N GLU A 306 -9.36 42.38 -45.45
CA GLU A 306 -9.49 43.83 -45.58
C GLU A 306 -8.67 44.35 -46.77
N GLU A 307 -7.43 43.88 -46.94
CA GLU A 307 -6.56 44.22 -48.07
C GLU A 307 -7.15 43.77 -49.42
N LEU A 308 -7.67 42.55 -49.49
CA LEU A 308 -8.35 42.03 -50.68
C LEU A 308 -9.61 42.83 -51.03
N ASN A 309 -10.40 43.22 -50.02
CA ASN A 309 -11.58 44.06 -50.21
C ASN A 309 -11.17 45.44 -50.74
N LEU A 310 -10.14 46.07 -50.16
CA LEU A 310 -9.61 47.35 -50.61
C LEU A 310 -9.12 47.28 -52.06
N PHE A 311 -8.31 46.28 -52.42
CA PHE A 311 -7.85 46.12 -53.80
C PHE A 311 -9.00 45.84 -54.77
N THR A 312 -10.02 45.09 -54.34
CA THR A 312 -11.22 44.86 -55.13
C THR A 312 -11.99 46.16 -55.38
N ASP A 313 -12.16 47.00 -54.36
CA ASP A 313 -12.84 48.29 -54.47
C ASP A 313 -12.05 49.29 -55.33
N VAL A 314 -10.74 49.41 -55.11
CA VAL A 314 -9.88 50.30 -55.90
C VAL A 314 -9.84 49.84 -57.37
N TYR A 315 -9.68 48.54 -57.63
CA TYR A 315 -9.74 47.98 -58.98
C TYR A 315 -11.07 48.28 -59.66
N ARG A 316 -12.19 48.10 -58.95
CA ARG A 316 -13.54 48.43 -59.46
C ARG A 316 -13.69 49.91 -59.77
N ILE A 317 -13.30 50.80 -58.87
CA ILE A 317 -13.39 52.25 -59.08
C ILE A 317 -12.52 52.67 -60.28
N TYR A 318 -11.29 52.16 -60.36
CA TYR A 318 -10.37 52.47 -61.45
C TYR A 318 -10.89 52.00 -62.82
N SER A 319 -11.27 50.71 -62.94
CA SER A 319 -11.82 50.16 -64.18
C SER A 319 -13.12 50.86 -64.62
N THR A 320 -14.01 51.20 -63.68
CA THR A 320 -15.29 51.84 -64.01
C THR A 320 -15.20 53.34 -64.29
N GLN A 321 -14.32 54.09 -63.62
CA GLN A 321 -14.27 55.55 -63.73
C GLN A 321 -13.12 56.06 -64.61
N VAL A 322 -11.96 55.39 -64.61
CA VAL A 322 -10.77 55.82 -65.35
C VAL A 322 -10.73 55.17 -66.73
N GLY A 323 -10.92 53.85 -66.82
CA GLY A 323 -10.97 53.12 -68.10
C GLY A 323 -12.07 53.65 -69.03
N THR A 324 -13.28 53.88 -68.52
CA THR A 324 -14.38 54.46 -69.31
C THR A 324 -14.17 55.92 -69.70
N SER A 325 -13.36 56.67 -68.95
CA SER A 325 -13.03 58.07 -69.27
C SER A 325 -11.94 58.16 -70.33
N GLU A 326 -10.96 57.25 -70.31
CA GLU A 326 -9.94 57.12 -71.34
C GLU A 326 -10.52 56.60 -72.64
N ASP A 327 -11.38 55.57 -72.61
CA ASP A 327 -12.10 55.08 -73.80
C ASP A 327 -12.90 56.19 -74.45
N LYS A 328 -13.64 56.99 -73.67
CA LYS A 328 -14.35 58.19 -74.16
C LYS A 328 -13.41 59.27 -74.69
N PHE A 329 -12.19 59.39 -74.17
CA PHE A 329 -11.20 60.36 -74.64
C PHE A 329 -10.55 59.90 -75.95
N LYS A 330 -10.16 58.62 -76.04
CA LYS A 330 -9.68 57.96 -77.26
C LYS A 330 -10.74 58.01 -78.36
N GLN A 331 -12.01 57.71 -78.07
CA GLN A 331 -13.12 57.85 -79.02
C GLN A 331 -13.23 59.28 -79.55
N ARG A 332 -13.18 60.30 -78.68
CA ARG A 332 -13.22 61.71 -79.11
C ARG A 332 -12.01 62.10 -79.95
N VAL A 333 -10.81 61.64 -79.60
CA VAL A 333 -9.58 61.96 -80.35
C VAL A 333 -9.57 61.25 -81.70
N ASP A 334 -9.98 59.98 -81.77
CA ASP A 334 -10.11 59.22 -83.02
C ASP A 334 -11.19 59.81 -83.93
N ASP A 335 -12.30 60.31 -83.36
CA ASP A 335 -13.32 61.06 -84.10
C ASP A 335 -12.72 62.38 -84.67
N TYR A 336 -11.92 63.12 -83.89
CA TYR A 336 -11.21 64.32 -84.36
C TYR A 336 -10.16 64.04 -85.44
N VAL A 337 -9.50 62.89 -85.41
CA VAL A 337 -8.51 62.48 -86.42
C VAL A 337 -9.19 61.99 -87.69
N LYS A 338 -10.37 61.35 -87.60
CA LYS A 338 -11.18 60.97 -88.77
C LYS A 338 -11.86 62.15 -89.45
N ASP A 339 -12.22 63.21 -88.71
CA ASP A 339 -12.82 64.43 -89.27
C ASP A 339 -11.83 65.35 -89.98
N LYS A 340 -10.50 65.13 -89.84
CA LYS A 340 -9.47 65.81 -90.65
C LYS A 340 -8.90 64.88 -91.71
N GLN A 341 -9.70 64.60 -92.75
CA GLN A 341 -9.12 64.47 -94.08
C GLN A 341 -8.47 65.81 -94.44
N VAL A 342 -7.14 65.84 -94.45
CA VAL A 342 -6.36 66.96 -94.98
C VAL A 342 -6.61 67.00 -96.48
N GLU A 343 -7.47 67.91 -96.92
CA GLU A 343 -7.52 68.35 -98.31
C GLU A 343 -6.18 69.01 -98.66
N SER A 344 -5.57 68.47 -99.71
CA SER A 344 -4.38 68.98 -100.38
C SER A 344 -4.57 70.42 -100.85
N TYR A 345 -3.58 71.28 -100.61
CA TYR A 345 -3.37 72.49 -101.40
C TYR A 345 -1.99 72.43 -102.06
N GLU A 346 -1.98 72.14 -103.36
CA GLU A 346 -0.85 72.36 -104.27
C GLU A 346 -0.83 73.81 -104.79
N ARG A 347 0.36 74.42 -104.81
CA ARG A 347 0.95 75.34 -105.83
C ARG A 347 2.16 76.04 -105.22
N SER A 348 3.28 76.33 -105.89
CA SER A 348 3.76 76.14 -107.26
C SER A 348 5.27 76.42 -107.23
N GLU A 349 6.06 75.76 -108.09
CA GLU A 349 7.48 76.07 -108.32
C GLU A 349 7.72 77.53 -108.74
N TYR A 350 8.74 78.17 -108.18
CA TYR A 350 9.62 79.10 -108.91
C TYR A 350 11.00 79.15 -108.24
N SER A 351 12.01 78.74 -108.99
CA SER A 351 13.44 78.89 -108.72
C SER A 351 13.85 80.36 -108.86
N LEU A 352 14.56 80.92 -107.87
CA LEU A 352 15.36 82.15 -108.02
C LEU A 352 16.65 82.04 -107.20
N SER A 353 17.69 81.53 -107.87
CA SER A 353 19.04 82.07 -107.73
C SER A 353 19.02 83.57 -108.04
N ASP A 354 19.95 84.32 -107.43
CA ASP A 354 20.25 85.74 -107.67
C ASP A 354 19.40 86.80 -106.95
N ALA A 355 19.60 86.93 -105.64
CA ALA A 355 19.49 88.23 -104.94
C ALA A 355 20.37 88.36 -103.67
N VAL A 356 21.43 87.55 -103.52
CA VAL A 356 22.52 87.80 -102.55
C VAL A 356 23.75 88.29 -103.31
N ARG A 357 23.67 89.52 -103.83
CA ARG A 357 24.86 90.32 -104.20
C ARG A 357 24.49 91.81 -104.26
N LYS A 358 25.02 92.55 -103.28
CA LYS A 358 25.09 94.02 -103.10
C LYS A 358 23.75 94.65 -102.66
N GLN A 359 23.67 95.40 -101.55
CA GLN A 359 24.67 96.33 -101.02
C GLN A 359 24.91 96.15 -99.52
N VAL A 360 26.13 95.70 -99.21
CA VAL A 360 27.01 96.42 -98.28
C VAL A 360 27.56 97.60 -99.06
N GLN A 361 27.14 98.82 -98.73
CA GLN A 361 27.92 100.04 -98.82
C GLN A 361 27.20 101.12 -97.99
N HIS A 362 27.90 101.61 -96.97
CA HIS A 362 27.49 102.48 -95.84
C HIS A 362 26.86 101.68 -94.69
N GLU A 363 27.55 101.36 -93.59
CA GLU A 363 28.78 101.91 -92.97
C GLU A 363 29.83 100.84 -92.65
#